data_AF-T0YU42-F1
#
_entry.id   AF-T0YU42-F1
#
_cell.length_a   1.000
_cell.length_b   1.000
_cell.length_c   1.000
_cell.angle_alpha   90.00
_cell.angle_beta   90.00
_cell.angle_gamma   90.00
#
_symmetry.space_group_name_H-M   'P 1'
#
loop_
_entity.id
_entity.type
_entity.pdbx_description
1 polymer ?
#
loop_
_entity_poly.entity_id
_entity_poly.type
_entity_poly.pdbx_seq_one_letter_code
_entity_poly.pdbx_strand_id
1 'polypeptide(L)'
;LYLHAQKDMHEDVVNDHVVTIGNDETSSIKNDQTSEIKHNRKHTVDNDDTLTVSNNGSTSIGKEFKLEAGSQIELVTGASSITMKSSGEIEIKGVNIKITGDMSVKIDGQSEVGIKAGATMDIGAGASLKAHSDAMLEVAGGAMTTVKGPMLTLKGDGMAQLSGGIIMIG
;
A
#
# COMPACT_ATOMS: atom_id res chain seq x y z
N LEU A 1 42.06 -24.20 -15.78
CA LEU A 1 42.98 -23.04 -15.80
C LEU A 1 42.96 -22.42 -14.42
N TYR A 2 44.11 -22.01 -13.87
CA TYR A 2 44.20 -21.24 -12.64
C TYR A 2 44.98 -19.96 -12.95
N LEU A 3 44.37 -18.81 -12.68
CA LEU A 3 44.98 -17.49 -12.88
C LEU A 3 45.08 -16.80 -11.53
N HIS A 4 46.27 -16.31 -11.19
CA HIS A 4 46.54 -15.65 -9.92
C HIS A 4 47.31 -14.36 -10.16
N ALA A 5 46.82 -13.26 -9.59
CA ALA A 5 47.51 -11.98 -9.54
C ALA A 5 47.91 -11.68 -8.10
N GLN A 6 49.19 -11.35 -7.85
CA GLN A 6 49.71 -11.06 -6.50
C GLN A 6 49.21 -9.70 -5.95
N LYS A 7 48.87 -8.76 -6.85
CA LYS A 7 48.40 -7.42 -6.52
C LYS A 7 47.11 -7.14 -7.28
N ASP A 8 47.24 -6.53 -8.46
CA ASP A 8 46.12 -6.09 -9.28
C ASP A 8 46.00 -6.97 -10.52
N MET A 9 44.76 -7.24 -10.91
CA MET A 9 44.41 -7.79 -12.23
C MET A 9 43.60 -6.71 -12.96
N HIS A 10 44.08 -6.31 -14.14
CA HIS A 10 43.37 -5.38 -15.01
C HIS A 10 43.00 -6.09 -16.30
N GLU A 11 41.74 -6.02 -16.67
CA GLU A 11 41.22 -6.52 -17.92
C GLU A 11 40.62 -5.35 -18.69
N ASP A 12 41.11 -5.14 -19.91
CA ASP A 12 40.60 -4.14 -20.84
C ASP A 12 40.16 -4.84 -22.12
N VAL A 13 38.87 -4.69 -22.45
CA VAL A 13 38.25 -5.30 -23.62
C VAL A 13 37.63 -4.19 -24.44
N VAL A 14 38.23 -3.92 -25.61
CA VAL A 14 37.88 -2.76 -26.44
C VAL A 14 36.62 -2.99 -27.30
N ASN A 15 36.13 -4.23 -27.36
CA ASN A 15 34.95 -4.59 -28.14
C ASN A 15 33.95 -5.42 -27.33
N ASP A 16 34.00 -6.75 -27.43
CA ASP A 16 33.02 -7.66 -26.83
C ASP A 16 33.71 -8.62 -25.84
N HIS A 17 33.15 -8.73 -24.63
CA HIS A 17 33.54 -9.75 -23.65
C HIS A 17 32.38 -10.75 -23.50
N VAL A 18 32.64 -12.03 -23.76
CA VAL A 18 31.66 -13.10 -23.64
C VAL A 18 32.19 -14.15 -22.68
N VAL A 19 31.42 -14.43 -21.64
CA VAL A 19 31.71 -15.50 -20.68
C VAL A 19 30.62 -16.56 -20.78
N THR A 20 31.02 -17.82 -20.87
CA THR A 20 30.10 -18.96 -20.80
C THR A 20 30.63 -19.91 -19.75
N ILE A 21 29.82 -20.14 -18.71
CA ILE A 21 30.10 -21.09 -17.65
C ILE A 21 29.15 -22.27 -17.84
N GLY A 22 29.70 -23.48 -17.99
CA GLY A 22 28.90 -24.67 -18.29
C GLY A 22 28.18 -25.28 -17.07
N ASN A 23 28.51 -24.82 -15.87
CA ASN A 23 27.89 -25.27 -14.61
C ASN A 23 27.74 -24.07 -13.66
N ASP A 24 28.58 -23.97 -12.62
CA ASP A 24 28.42 -22.95 -11.57
C ASP A 24 29.48 -21.84 -11.67
N GLU A 25 29.05 -20.60 -11.44
CA GLU A 25 29.93 -19.45 -11.17
C GLU A 25 29.84 -19.07 -9.69
N THR A 26 30.97 -18.78 -9.06
CA THR A 26 31.02 -18.22 -7.70
C THR A 26 31.94 -17.02 -7.71
N SER A 27 31.42 -15.86 -7.31
CA SER A 27 32.18 -14.61 -7.19
C SER A 27 32.19 -14.12 -5.74
N SER A 28 33.37 -13.80 -5.22
CA SER A 28 33.53 -13.28 -3.84
C SER A 28 34.42 -12.04 -3.86
N ILE A 29 33.78 -10.89 -3.66
CA ILE A 29 34.46 -9.60 -3.48
C ILE A 29 34.47 -9.31 -1.98
N LYS A 30 35.65 -9.16 -1.38
CA LYS A 30 35.80 -9.00 0.08
C LYS A 30 35.63 -7.57 0.58
N ASN A 31 35.75 -6.59 -0.32
CA ASN A 31 35.58 -5.19 -0.01
C ASN A 31 34.40 -4.62 -0.82
N ASP A 32 34.66 -3.82 -1.85
CA ASP A 32 33.63 -3.10 -2.59
C ASP A 32 33.55 -3.57 -4.06
N GLN A 33 32.33 -3.66 -4.58
CA GLN A 33 32.06 -3.85 -6.01
C GLN A 33 31.32 -2.62 -6.54
N THR A 34 31.85 -2.01 -7.61
CA THR A 34 31.18 -0.95 -8.38
C THR A 34 30.95 -1.44 -9.80
N SER A 35 29.77 -1.16 -10.36
CA SER A 35 29.42 -1.52 -11.73
C SER A 35 28.72 -0.34 -12.39
N GLU A 36 29.27 0.14 -13.51
CA GLU A 36 28.69 1.20 -14.32
C GLU A 36 28.31 0.64 -15.69
N ILE A 37 27.02 0.70 -16.03
CA ILE A 37 26.50 0.33 -17.34
C ILE A 37 25.91 1.59 -17.97
N LYS A 38 26.55 2.11 -19.02
CA LYS A 38 26.15 3.38 -19.65
C LYS A 38 24.86 3.30 -20.46
N HIS A 39 24.51 2.11 -20.91
CA HIS A 39 23.31 1.85 -21.71
C HIS A 39 22.38 0.91 -20.95
N ASN A 40 22.19 -0.32 -21.44
CA ASN A 40 21.15 -1.22 -20.94
C ASN A 40 21.77 -2.41 -20.20
N ARG A 41 21.16 -2.80 -19.07
CA ARG A 41 21.41 -4.07 -18.38
C ARG A 41 20.16 -4.94 -18.51
N LYS A 42 20.31 -6.16 -19.03
CA LYS A 42 19.29 -7.21 -18.99
C LYS A 42 19.78 -8.34 -18.10
N HIS A 43 18.95 -8.78 -17.18
CA HIS A 43 19.23 -9.90 -16.30
C HIS A 43 18.03 -10.86 -16.36
N THR A 44 18.31 -12.15 -16.53
CA THR A 44 17.29 -13.19 -16.60
C THR A 44 17.76 -14.34 -15.72
N VAL A 45 16.88 -14.76 -14.82
CA VAL A 45 17.08 -15.88 -13.91
C VAL A 45 15.88 -16.79 -14.11
N ASP A 46 16.12 -18.05 -14.49
CA ASP A 46 15.04 -18.96 -14.90
C ASP A 46 14.35 -19.64 -13.71
N ASN A 47 15.01 -19.66 -12.55
CA ASN A 47 14.46 -20.17 -11.30
C ASN A 47 14.42 -19.04 -10.25
N ASP A 48 15.13 -19.20 -9.12
CA ASP A 48 15.04 -18.29 -7.98
C ASP A 48 16.14 -17.24 -7.99
N ASP A 49 15.77 -15.99 -7.69
CA ASP A 49 16.68 -14.87 -7.42
C ASP A 49 16.53 -14.44 -5.96
N THR A 50 17.64 -14.32 -5.22
CA THR A 50 17.65 -13.96 -3.80
C THR A 50 18.69 -12.87 -3.55
N LEU A 51 18.24 -11.74 -3.00
CA LEU A 51 19.09 -10.63 -2.60
C LEU A 51 19.02 -10.43 -1.09
N THR A 52 20.18 -10.52 -0.42
CA THR A 52 20.32 -10.16 1.00
C THR A 52 21.17 -8.90 1.13
N VAL A 53 20.62 -7.88 1.79
CA VAL A 53 21.34 -6.64 2.13
C VAL A 53 21.23 -6.44 3.64
N SER A 54 22.35 -6.51 4.35
CA SER A 54 22.35 -6.52 5.83
C SER A 54 22.19 -5.15 6.48
N ASN A 55 22.40 -4.06 5.73
CA ASN A 55 22.26 -2.70 6.25
C ASN A 55 21.17 -1.94 5.49
N ASN A 56 21.53 -1.20 4.44
CA ASN A 56 20.57 -0.39 3.68
C ASN A 56 20.62 -0.72 2.19
N GLY A 57 19.44 -0.87 1.58
CA GLY A 57 19.27 -0.93 0.12
C GLY A 57 18.62 0.37 -0.38
N SER A 58 19.06 0.85 -1.55
CA SER A 58 18.47 2.01 -2.21
C SER A 58 18.34 1.74 -3.70
N THR A 59 17.24 2.17 -4.30
CA THR A 59 16.98 2.06 -5.73
C THR A 59 16.37 3.38 -6.20
N SER A 60 17.01 4.02 -7.18
CA SER A 60 16.53 5.25 -7.80
C SER A 60 16.28 5.01 -9.28
N ILE A 61 15.04 5.23 -9.71
CA ILE A 61 14.60 5.04 -11.10
C ILE A 61 14.07 6.36 -11.62
N GLY A 62 14.68 6.89 -12.68
CA GLY A 62 14.39 8.24 -13.16
C GLY A 62 13.04 8.41 -13.90
N LYS A 63 12.35 7.31 -14.24
CA LYS A 63 11.07 7.35 -14.96
C LYS A 63 10.03 6.43 -14.32
N GLU A 64 10.02 5.15 -14.68
CA GLU A 64 8.99 4.20 -14.27
C GLU A 64 9.62 2.99 -13.57
N PHE A 65 9.03 2.59 -12.44
CA PHE A 65 9.37 1.36 -11.74
C PHE A 65 8.16 0.44 -11.73
N LYS A 66 8.26 -0.70 -12.42
CA LYS A 66 7.20 -1.70 -12.55
C LYS A 66 7.58 -2.96 -11.79
N LEU A 67 6.70 -3.38 -10.87
CA LEU A 67 6.75 -4.69 -10.22
C LEU A 67 5.58 -5.52 -10.73
N GLU A 68 5.88 -6.68 -11.31
CA GLU A 68 4.90 -7.62 -11.82
C GLU A 68 5.16 -9.00 -11.21
N ALA A 69 4.14 -9.58 -10.58
CA ALA A 69 4.23 -10.88 -9.95
C ALA A 69 3.00 -11.71 -10.33
N GLY A 70 3.22 -13.01 -10.58
CA GLY A 70 2.12 -13.92 -10.96
C GLY A 70 1.17 -14.27 -9.81
N SER A 71 1.68 -14.27 -8.57
CA SER A 71 0.91 -14.73 -7.40
C SER A 71 0.63 -13.61 -6.40
N GLN A 72 1.69 -12.93 -5.92
CA GLN A 72 1.58 -11.97 -4.84
C GLN A 72 2.74 -10.97 -4.87
N ILE A 73 2.46 -9.73 -4.47
CA ILE A 73 3.47 -8.75 -4.04
C ILE A 73 3.22 -8.46 -2.56
N GLU A 74 4.26 -8.56 -1.74
CA GLU A 74 4.19 -8.28 -0.31
C GLU A 74 5.32 -7.34 0.12
N LEU A 75 4.95 -6.24 0.77
CA LEU A 75 5.87 -5.27 1.37
C LEU A 75 5.72 -5.37 2.89
N VAL A 76 6.77 -5.83 3.59
CA VAL A 76 6.73 -6.05 5.04
C VAL A 76 7.72 -5.13 5.75
N THR A 77 7.30 -4.55 6.87
CA THR A 77 8.19 -3.81 7.78
C THR A 77 7.75 -4.05 9.22
N GLY A 78 8.47 -4.92 9.93
CA GLY A 78 8.11 -5.33 11.28
C GLY A 78 6.68 -5.88 11.34
N ALA A 79 5.79 -5.22 12.08
CA ALA A 79 4.40 -5.62 12.26
C ALA A 79 3.43 -5.06 11.19
N SER A 80 3.92 -4.31 10.19
CA SER A 80 3.09 -3.73 9.13
C SER A 80 3.32 -4.43 7.80
N SER A 81 2.27 -4.54 6.99
CA SER A 81 2.36 -5.11 5.64
C SER A 81 1.41 -4.45 4.66
N ILE A 82 1.80 -4.48 3.38
CA ILE A 82 0.93 -4.22 2.22
C ILE A 82 1.03 -5.45 1.32
N THR A 83 -0.10 -6.10 1.07
CA THR A 83 -0.16 -7.34 0.30
C THR A 83 -1.15 -7.20 -0.85
N MET A 84 -0.70 -7.52 -2.07
CA MET A 84 -1.54 -7.59 -3.27
C MET A 84 -1.51 -9.02 -3.81
N LYS A 85 -2.68 -9.61 -4.03
CA LYS A 85 -2.81 -11.01 -4.49
C LYS A 85 -3.37 -11.09 -5.91
N SER A 86 -3.10 -12.19 -6.60
CA SER A 86 -3.66 -12.48 -7.93
C SER A 86 -5.19 -12.60 -7.96
N SER A 87 -5.83 -12.79 -6.81
CA SER A 87 -7.30 -12.73 -6.66
C SER A 87 -7.89 -11.31 -6.78
N GLY A 88 -7.04 -10.27 -6.81
CA GLY A 88 -7.45 -8.87 -6.74
C GLY A 88 -7.62 -8.34 -5.32
N GLU A 89 -7.45 -9.19 -4.29
CA GLU A 89 -7.45 -8.76 -2.90
C GLU A 89 -6.22 -7.90 -2.58
N ILE A 90 -6.46 -6.77 -1.91
CA ILE A 90 -5.42 -5.89 -1.38
C ILE A 90 -5.63 -5.76 0.12
N GLU A 91 -4.60 -6.06 0.91
CA GLU A 91 -4.62 -5.98 2.36
C GLU A 91 -3.55 -5.00 2.86
N ILE A 92 -3.94 -4.10 3.76
CA ILE A 92 -3.05 -3.13 4.41
C ILE A 92 -3.18 -3.32 5.92
N LYS A 93 -2.08 -3.71 6.57
CA LYS A 93 -2.01 -3.97 8.01
C LYS A 93 -0.96 -3.07 8.66
N GLY A 94 -1.29 -2.56 9.84
CA GLY A 94 -0.37 -1.78 10.68
C GLY A 94 -1.00 -1.43 12.02
N VAL A 95 -0.16 -1.06 13.00
CA VAL A 95 -0.61 -0.63 14.34
C VAL A 95 -1.39 0.70 14.26
N ASN A 96 -0.91 1.62 13.43
CA ASN A 96 -1.54 2.89 13.14
C ASN A 96 -1.53 3.11 11.62
N ILE A 97 -2.70 3.40 11.04
CA ILE A 97 -2.85 3.72 9.62
C ILE A 97 -3.40 5.14 9.51
N LYS A 98 -2.63 6.05 8.90
CA LYS A 98 -3.04 7.43 8.64
C LYS A 98 -3.16 7.63 7.13
N ILE A 99 -4.34 8.02 6.67
CA ILE A 99 -4.62 8.35 5.27
C ILE A 99 -4.97 9.84 5.22
N THR A 100 -4.26 10.61 4.39
CA THR A 100 -4.45 12.06 4.26
C THR A 100 -4.33 12.43 2.79
N GLY A 101 -5.23 13.28 2.31
CA GLY A 101 -5.15 13.90 0.99
C GLY A 101 -5.34 15.41 1.12
N ASP A 102 -4.42 16.20 0.57
CA ASP A 102 -4.44 17.66 0.69
C ASP A 102 -5.68 18.29 0.04
N MET A 103 -6.13 17.72 -1.08
CA MET A 103 -7.32 18.15 -1.80
C MET A 103 -8.54 17.27 -1.49
N SER A 104 -8.39 15.94 -1.57
CA SER A 104 -9.49 15.02 -1.31
C SER A 104 -9.01 13.59 -1.08
N VAL A 105 -9.82 12.82 -0.34
CA VAL A 105 -9.80 11.35 -0.32
C VAL A 105 -11.20 10.88 -0.73
N LYS A 106 -11.30 9.98 -1.72
CA LYS A 106 -12.56 9.37 -2.19
C LYS A 106 -12.49 7.87 -2.02
N ILE A 107 -13.59 7.27 -1.57
CA ILE A 107 -13.73 5.83 -1.36
C ILE A 107 -15.07 5.42 -1.96
N ASP A 108 -15.02 4.72 -3.10
CA ASP A 108 -16.18 4.27 -3.86
C ASP A 108 -16.20 2.74 -3.89
N GLY A 109 -17.27 2.13 -3.37
CA GLY A 109 -17.49 0.69 -3.41
C GLY A 109 -18.77 0.38 -4.18
N GLN A 110 -18.70 -0.51 -5.18
CA GLN A 110 -19.87 -0.84 -6.01
C GLN A 110 -20.97 -1.59 -5.25
N SER A 111 -20.58 -2.47 -4.32
CA SER A 111 -21.52 -3.26 -3.53
C SER A 111 -21.58 -2.81 -2.06
N GLU A 112 -20.44 -2.51 -1.46
CA GLU A 112 -20.36 -2.14 -0.05
C GLU A 112 -19.10 -1.31 0.24
N VAL A 113 -19.23 -0.35 1.16
CA VAL A 113 -18.11 0.23 1.90
C VAL A 113 -18.39 0.02 3.39
N GLY A 114 -17.70 -0.94 4.00
CA GLY A 114 -17.87 -1.27 5.42
C GLY A 114 -16.85 -0.54 6.29
N ILE A 115 -17.30 0.17 7.33
CA ILE A 115 -16.43 0.83 8.31
C ILE A 115 -16.87 0.41 9.71
N LYS A 116 -15.96 -0.20 10.48
CA LYS A 116 -16.22 -0.67 11.85
C LYS A 116 -15.11 -0.17 12.78
N ALA A 117 -15.49 0.36 13.94
CA ALA A 117 -14.57 0.75 14.99
C ALA A 117 -14.96 0.04 16.30
N GLY A 118 -13.98 -0.53 17.01
CA GLY A 118 -14.23 -1.30 18.23
C GLY A 118 -14.53 -0.45 19.47
N ALA A 119 -14.13 0.83 19.48
CA ALA A 119 -14.33 1.74 20.61
C ALA A 119 -15.03 3.03 20.18
N THR A 120 -14.36 3.83 19.35
CA THR A 120 -14.84 5.14 18.92
C THR A 120 -14.64 5.32 17.43
N MET A 121 -15.62 5.96 16.80
CA MET A 121 -15.52 6.49 15.45
C MET A 121 -15.80 7.99 15.58
N ASP A 122 -14.81 8.82 15.24
CA ASP A 122 -14.93 10.28 15.23
C ASP A 122 -15.01 10.78 13.79
N ILE A 123 -16.14 11.38 13.41
CA ILE A 123 -16.39 11.90 12.06
C ILE A 123 -16.71 13.38 12.20
N GLY A 124 -15.81 14.22 11.67
CA GLY A 124 -15.97 15.67 11.66
C GLY A 124 -15.80 16.23 10.25
N ALA A 125 -16.56 17.29 9.94
CA ALA A 125 -16.40 18.08 8.73
C ALA A 125 -16.42 19.57 9.09
N GLY A 126 -15.46 20.34 8.55
CA GLY A 126 -15.34 21.77 8.86
C GLY A 126 -16.46 22.64 8.28
N ALA A 127 -17.04 22.24 7.15
CA ALA A 127 -18.12 23.00 6.49
C ALA A 127 -19.46 22.25 6.54
N SER A 128 -19.52 21.04 6.00
CA SER A 128 -20.73 20.23 6.01
C SER A 128 -20.41 18.75 5.99
N LEU A 129 -21.15 17.97 6.76
CA LEU A 129 -21.27 16.53 6.58
C LEU A 129 -22.58 16.25 5.83
N LYS A 130 -22.50 15.55 4.69
CA LYS A 130 -23.67 15.16 3.90
C LYS A 130 -23.79 13.64 3.93
N ALA A 131 -24.94 13.14 4.39
CA ALA A 131 -25.30 11.74 4.33
C ALA A 131 -26.65 11.63 3.62
N HIS A 132 -26.72 10.78 2.60
CA HIS A 132 -27.94 10.49 1.86
C HIS A 132 -27.90 9.04 1.39
N SER A 133 -29.08 8.47 1.19
CA SER A 133 -29.26 7.21 0.49
C SER A 133 -30.58 7.26 -0.25
N ASP A 134 -30.64 6.58 -1.40
CA ASP A 134 -31.84 6.63 -2.25
C ASP A 134 -32.97 5.75 -1.69
N ALA A 135 -32.62 4.68 -0.99
CA ALA A 135 -33.58 3.73 -0.42
C ALA A 135 -33.84 3.97 1.07
N MET A 136 -32.82 3.79 1.91
CA MET A 136 -32.97 3.85 3.36
C MET A 136 -31.67 4.29 4.02
N LEU A 137 -31.78 5.22 4.96
CA LEU A 137 -30.70 5.60 5.87
C LEU A 137 -31.12 5.19 7.28
N GLU A 138 -30.37 4.29 7.91
CA GLU A 138 -30.64 3.84 9.27
C GLU A 138 -29.55 4.34 10.22
N VAL A 139 -29.97 4.92 11.35
CA VAL A 139 -29.08 5.31 12.45
C VAL A 139 -29.61 4.69 13.73
N ALA A 140 -28.93 3.64 14.20
CA ALA A 140 -29.31 2.90 15.39
C ALA A 140 -28.21 3.01 16.46
N GLY A 141 -28.60 3.42 17.68
CA GLY A 141 -27.73 3.46 18.85
C GLY A 141 -28.30 2.59 19.96
N GLY A 142 -27.50 1.66 20.50
CA GLY A 142 -27.97 0.71 21.52
C GLY A 142 -28.31 1.33 22.87
N ALA A 143 -27.71 2.48 23.21
CA ALA A 143 -27.95 3.19 24.48
C ALA A 143 -28.60 4.57 24.25
N MET A 144 -27.97 5.43 23.44
CA MET A 144 -28.45 6.77 23.15
C MET A 144 -27.93 7.22 21.79
N THR A 145 -28.77 7.94 21.04
CA THR A 145 -28.36 8.74 19.89
C THR A 145 -28.68 10.20 20.20
N THR A 146 -27.71 11.09 20.03
CA THR A 146 -27.88 12.53 20.33
C THR A 146 -27.63 13.34 19.07
N VAL A 147 -28.57 14.22 18.72
CA VAL A 147 -28.42 15.22 17.65
C VAL A 147 -28.55 16.60 18.28
N LYS A 148 -27.50 17.42 18.18
CA LYS A 148 -27.45 18.76 18.75
C LYS A 148 -27.15 19.78 17.67
N GLY A 149 -27.88 20.88 17.71
CA GLY A 149 -27.65 22.04 16.85
C GLY A 149 -28.57 23.17 17.29
N PRO A 150 -28.24 24.43 16.93
CA PRO A 150 -29.11 25.57 17.23
C PRO A 150 -30.48 25.46 16.52
N MET A 151 -30.57 24.67 15.44
CA MET A 151 -31.80 24.36 14.74
C MET A 151 -31.77 22.92 14.25
N LEU A 152 -32.88 22.20 14.43
CA LEU A 152 -33.13 20.91 13.82
C LEU A 152 -34.29 21.07 12.83
N THR A 153 -34.10 20.62 11.59
CA THR A 153 -35.15 20.60 10.57
C THR A 153 -35.39 19.16 10.14
N LEU A 154 -36.64 18.71 10.26
CA LEU A 154 -37.07 17.39 9.79
C LEU A 154 -38.22 17.58 8.79
N LYS A 155 -37.95 17.33 7.52
CA LYS A 155 -38.91 17.46 6.42
C LYS A 155 -38.99 16.13 5.69
N GLY A 156 -40.19 15.59 5.56
CA GLY A 156 -40.47 14.45 4.70
C GLY A 156 -41.65 14.79 3.81
N ASP A 157 -41.61 14.33 2.56
CA ASP A 157 -42.75 14.47 1.64
C ASP A 157 -43.93 13.56 2.04
N GLY A 158 -43.65 12.54 2.86
CA GLY A 158 -44.63 11.66 3.50
C GLY A 158 -44.78 11.91 5.00
N MET A 159 -44.76 10.84 5.81
CA MET A 159 -44.94 10.91 7.26
C MET A 159 -43.59 10.99 7.98
N ALA A 160 -43.44 11.95 8.90
CA ALA A 160 -42.41 11.91 9.93
C ALA A 160 -43.02 11.31 11.22
N GLN A 161 -42.48 10.20 11.71
CA GLN A 161 -42.95 9.53 12.92
C GLN A 161 -41.93 9.69 14.05
N LEU A 162 -42.41 10.17 15.21
CA LEU A 162 -41.66 10.18 16.45
C LEU A 162 -42.46 9.40 17.49
N SER A 163 -41.85 8.36 18.05
CA SER A 163 -42.49 7.49 19.03
C SER A 163 -41.52 7.13 20.15
N GLY A 164 -41.96 7.22 21.39
CA GLY A 164 -41.21 6.88 22.60
C GLY A 164 -42.09 7.00 23.83
N GLY A 165 -41.69 6.41 24.97
CA GLY A 165 -42.48 6.46 26.21
C GLY A 165 -42.72 7.89 26.71
N ILE A 166 -41.78 8.80 26.45
CA ILE A 166 -41.89 10.24 26.72
C ILE A 166 -41.34 11.00 25.52
N ILE A 167 -42.13 11.95 25.00
CA ILE A 167 -41.71 12.92 23.98
C ILE A 167 -41.79 14.30 24.64
N MET A 168 -40.66 14.99 24.79
CA MET A 168 -40.60 16.36 25.29
C MET A 168 -40.39 17.32 24.10
N ILE A 169 -41.34 18.23 23.89
CA ILE A 169 -41.27 19.31 22.91
C ILE A 169 -41.24 20.62 23.70
N GLY A 170 -40.16 21.38 23.59
CA GLY A 170 -39.94 22.64 24.32
C GLY A 170 -38.83 23.45 23.70
#